data_AF-A0A6V7Y870-F1
#
_entry.id   AF-A0A6V7Y870-F1
#
_cell.length_a   1.000
_cell.length_b   1.000
_cell.length_c   1.000
_cell.angle_alpha   90.00
_cell.angle_beta   90.00
_cell.angle_gamma   90.00
#
_symmetry.space_group_name_H-M   'P 1'
#
loop_
_entity.id
_entity.type
_entity.pdbx_description
1 polymer ?
#
loop_
_entity_poly.entity_id
_entity_poly.type
_entity_poly.pdbx_seq_one_letter_code
_entity_poly.pdbx_strand_id
1 'polypeptide(L)'
;MWSYRNCNKSDCYIAKIEEKNGDEKIDQFHYDCGKCPSGILNLSPYIKTKDLTLQNKIKKINMSNVQCAQCNNKPACNADTFFESQLFCWEKEFNKWAATKGKKVCEKGFCFVGINKKEKGIIQGCGKCSGQHNLDKCFNCSTPLCNDETKLPQIKCYQLTYNQQPYVAKAKTCNRIIDSCYIARDVLWRAEQNCGECPPKFKNCVTCNHTDLCNEDSLLPVSTTTTETKTNSWISSTTTKVSVKKESTTLIKGTTHRFPQKSSAQINKHKNIMMILTLTLIIYYIF
;
A
#
# COMPACT_ATOMS: atom_id res chain seq x y z
N MET A 1 10.23 19.53 -38.27
CA MET A 1 10.34 18.53 -39.35
C MET A 1 9.42 17.38 -38.97
N TRP A 2 8.37 17.08 -39.74
CA TRP A 2 7.41 16.04 -39.34
C TRP A 2 7.98 14.67 -39.70
N SER A 3 8.21 13.81 -38.70
CA SER A 3 8.69 12.44 -38.88
C SER A 3 7.49 11.50 -39.05
N TYR A 4 7.08 11.26 -40.29
CA TYR A 4 6.09 10.23 -40.61
C TYR A 4 6.58 9.42 -41.81
N ARG A 5 5.98 8.23 -42.00
CA ARG A 5 6.26 7.42 -43.20
C ARG A 5 5.02 7.35 -44.08
N ASN A 6 5.20 7.72 -45.35
CA ASN A 6 4.15 7.56 -46.35
C ASN A 6 4.14 6.10 -46.85
N CYS A 7 2.97 5.46 -46.80
CA CYS A 7 2.76 4.07 -47.20
C CYS A 7 1.70 4.00 -48.28
N ASN A 8 2.04 3.38 -49.42
CA ASN A 8 1.12 3.24 -50.56
C ASN A 8 -0.08 2.33 -50.25
N LYS A 9 0.05 1.42 -49.27
CA LYS A 9 -1.03 0.63 -48.71
C LYS A 9 -1.38 1.24 -47.36
N SER A 10 -2.66 1.47 -47.12
CA SER A 10 -3.29 2.34 -46.10
C SER A 10 -2.96 2.08 -44.63
N ASP A 11 -2.16 1.07 -44.33
CA ASP A 11 -1.83 0.67 -42.97
C ASP A 11 -0.43 1.20 -42.66
N CYS A 12 -0.32 1.99 -41.59
CA CYS A 12 0.95 2.44 -41.04
C CYS A 12 1.01 2.12 -39.55
N TYR A 13 2.21 1.99 -39.02
CA TYR A 13 2.42 1.95 -37.59
C TYR A 13 3.54 2.89 -37.15
N ILE A 14 3.46 3.30 -35.89
CA ILE A 14 4.50 4.00 -35.15
C ILE A 14 4.78 3.24 -33.86
N ALA A 15 6.06 3.05 -33.56
CA ALA A 15 6.53 2.34 -32.39
C ALA A 15 7.54 3.18 -31.60
N LYS A 16 7.43 3.19 -30.27
CA LYS A 16 8.32 3.93 -29.38
C LYS A 16 9.40 3.01 -28.83
N ILE A 17 10.64 3.19 -29.30
CA ILE A 17 11.81 2.42 -28.90
C ILE A 17 12.46 3.10 -27.71
N GLU A 18 12.42 2.44 -26.55
CA GLU A 18 13.05 2.88 -25.32
C GLU A 18 14.06 1.82 -24.86
N GLU A 19 15.35 2.14 -24.89
CA GLU A 19 16.43 1.24 -24.44
C GLU A 19 17.44 2.02 -23.60
N LYS A 20 18.04 1.35 -22.61
CA LYS A 20 19.02 1.97 -21.71
C LYS A 20 20.21 1.05 -21.45
N ASN A 21 21.40 1.62 -21.39
CA ASN A 21 22.61 0.98 -20.89
C ASN A 21 23.48 2.01 -20.13
N GLY A 22 23.66 1.83 -18.82
CA GLY A 22 24.34 2.83 -17.98
C GLY A 22 23.69 4.20 -18.09
N ASP A 23 24.45 5.21 -18.49
CA ASP A 23 23.98 6.58 -18.71
C ASP A 23 23.42 6.82 -20.12
N GLU A 24 23.69 5.93 -21.08
CA GLU A 24 23.18 6.06 -22.44
C GLU A 24 21.73 5.53 -22.51
N LYS A 25 20.83 6.39 -22.99
CA LYS A 25 19.41 6.08 -23.20
C LYS A 25 19.03 6.42 -24.63
N ILE A 26 18.31 5.52 -25.28
CA ILE A 26 17.64 5.74 -26.55
C ILE A 26 16.15 5.84 -26.28
N ASP A 27 15.54 6.88 -26.82
CA ASP A 27 14.12 7.17 -26.76
C ASP A 27 13.73 7.78 -28.11
N GLN A 28 13.23 6.96 -29.02
CA GLN A 28 12.94 7.38 -30.38
C GLN A 28 11.75 6.64 -30.98
N PHE A 29 11.12 7.28 -31.96
CA PHE A 29 10.06 6.66 -32.74
C PHE A 29 10.61 5.95 -33.98
N HIS A 30 9.97 4.84 -34.32
CA HIS A 30 10.17 4.11 -35.57
C HIS A 30 8.85 4.03 -36.33
N TYR A 31 8.92 4.25 -37.64
CA TYR A 31 7.79 4.42 -38.54
C TYR A 31 7.89 3.42 -39.69
N ASP A 32 6.86 2.59 -39.89
CA ASP A 32 6.79 1.67 -41.02
C ASP A 32 5.36 1.45 -41.51
N CYS A 33 5.24 0.72 -42.61
CA CYS A 33 4.02 0.31 -43.24
C CYS A 33 3.54 -1.03 -42.70
N GLY A 34 2.23 -1.22 -42.67
CA GLY A 34 1.56 -2.42 -42.17
C GLY A 34 1.16 -2.31 -40.70
N LYS A 35 1.00 -3.47 -40.07
CA LYS A 35 0.57 -3.60 -38.67
C LYS A 35 1.76 -3.64 -37.73
N CYS A 36 1.51 -3.36 -36.45
CA CYS A 36 2.53 -3.53 -35.41
C CYS A 36 3.06 -4.96 -35.42
N PRO A 37 4.37 -5.15 -35.64
CA PRO A 37 4.98 -6.46 -35.67
C PRO A 37 4.98 -7.10 -34.29
N SER A 38 4.87 -8.43 -34.24
CA SER A 38 5.03 -9.23 -33.02
C SER A 38 6.41 -9.90 -32.92
N GLY A 39 7.22 -9.83 -33.98
CA GLY A 39 8.51 -10.51 -34.08
C GLY A 39 9.71 -9.64 -33.72
N ILE A 40 10.90 -10.18 -34.00
CA ILE A 40 12.17 -9.46 -33.88
C ILE A 40 12.34 -8.54 -35.10
N LEU A 41 12.63 -7.27 -34.85
CA LEU A 41 12.93 -6.28 -35.88
C LEU A 41 14.39 -5.82 -35.72
N ASN A 42 15.13 -5.75 -36.83
CA ASN A 42 16.49 -5.21 -36.82
C ASN A 42 16.44 -3.71 -37.12
N LEU A 43 16.68 -2.89 -36.09
CA LEU A 43 16.64 -1.43 -36.19
C LEU A 43 18.02 -0.78 -36.36
N SER A 44 19.09 -1.57 -36.52
CA SER A 44 20.46 -1.08 -36.67
C SER A 44 20.66 -0.04 -37.78
N PRO A 45 19.99 -0.14 -38.95
CA PRO A 45 20.12 0.88 -39.99
C PRO A 45 19.59 2.26 -39.56
N TYR A 46 18.67 2.29 -38.59
CA TYR A 46 17.91 3.48 -38.22
C TYR A 46 18.41 4.16 -36.94
N ILE A 47 19.05 3.41 -36.03
CA ILE A 47 19.52 3.93 -34.74
C ILE A 47 21.04 3.89 -34.68
N LYS A 48 21.67 5.06 -34.49
CA LYS A 48 23.13 5.18 -34.35
C LYS A 48 23.48 5.45 -32.90
N THR A 49 24.07 4.45 -32.23
CA THR A 49 24.69 4.58 -30.90
C THR A 49 26.13 4.10 -30.98
N LYS A 50 27.02 4.68 -30.15
CA LYS A 50 28.42 4.24 -30.05
C LYS A 50 28.60 3.11 -29.02
N ASP A 51 27.62 2.89 -28.14
CA ASP A 51 27.63 1.79 -27.19
C ASP A 51 27.30 0.46 -27.89
N LEU A 52 28.27 -0.46 -27.86
CA LEU A 52 28.17 -1.76 -28.53
C LEU A 52 27.09 -2.66 -27.92
N THR A 53 26.88 -2.58 -26.60
CA THR A 53 25.84 -3.33 -25.89
C THR A 53 24.46 -2.84 -26.34
N LEU A 54 24.29 -1.52 -26.43
CA LEU A 54 23.06 -0.88 -26.87
C LEU A 54 22.79 -1.14 -28.36
N GLN A 55 23.82 -1.09 -29.23
CA GLN A 55 23.71 -1.54 -30.62
C GLN A 55 23.21 -3.00 -30.71
N ASN A 56 23.77 -3.89 -29.89
CA ASN A 56 23.39 -5.30 -29.90
C ASN A 56 21.95 -5.53 -29.42
N LYS A 57 21.46 -4.73 -28.47
CA LYS A 57 20.04 -4.74 -28.07
C LYS A 57 19.14 -4.30 -29.23
N ILE A 58 19.51 -3.23 -29.93
CA ILE A 58 18.72 -2.65 -31.04
C ILE A 58 18.69 -3.55 -32.28
N LYS A 59 19.77 -4.30 -32.52
CA LYS A 59 19.83 -5.33 -33.58
C LYS A 59 18.71 -6.36 -33.45
N LYS A 60 18.26 -6.64 -32.23
CA LYS A 60 17.31 -7.72 -31.90
C LYS A 60 16.18 -7.21 -31.00
N ILE A 61 15.55 -6.10 -31.37
CA ILE A 61 14.39 -5.61 -30.63
C ILE A 61 13.22 -6.55 -30.87
N ASN A 62 12.69 -7.12 -29.79
CA ASN A 62 11.44 -7.85 -29.84
C ASN A 62 10.28 -6.85 -29.79
N MET A 63 9.60 -6.67 -30.92
CA MET A 63 8.51 -5.70 -31.04
C MET A 63 7.29 -6.05 -30.19
N SER A 64 7.16 -7.30 -29.74
CA SER A 64 6.18 -7.67 -28.72
C SER A 64 6.43 -7.00 -27.36
N ASN A 65 7.59 -6.36 -27.14
CA ASN A 65 7.92 -5.63 -25.92
C ASN A 65 7.89 -4.10 -26.09
N VAL A 66 7.55 -3.63 -27.28
CA VAL A 66 7.60 -2.22 -27.64
C VAL A 66 6.18 -1.66 -27.72
N GLN A 67 5.98 -0.44 -27.24
CA GLN A 67 4.70 0.25 -27.44
C GLN A 67 4.52 0.58 -28.91
N CYS A 68 3.43 0.12 -29.50
CA CYS A 68 3.16 0.33 -30.91
C CYS A 68 1.69 0.67 -31.15
N ALA A 69 1.49 1.65 -32.03
CA ALA A 69 0.18 2.11 -32.47
C ALA A 69 0.04 1.95 -33.98
N GLN A 70 -1.11 1.43 -34.40
CA GLN A 70 -1.48 1.27 -35.80
C GLN A 70 -2.48 2.35 -36.17
N CYS A 71 -2.34 2.92 -37.35
CA CYS A 71 -3.32 3.82 -37.92
C CYS A 71 -3.66 3.33 -39.33
N ASN A 72 -4.94 3.44 -39.67
CA ASN A 72 -5.49 2.96 -40.94
C ASN A 72 -6.10 4.13 -41.72
N ASN A 73 -6.36 3.90 -43.01
CA ASN A 73 -7.20 4.72 -43.88
C ASN A 73 -6.63 6.07 -44.33
N LYS A 74 -5.38 6.41 -43.98
CA LYS A 74 -4.70 7.60 -44.51
C LYS A 74 -3.21 7.32 -44.71
N PRO A 75 -2.61 7.72 -45.84
CA PRO A 75 -1.16 7.75 -45.95
C PRO A 75 -0.58 8.68 -44.87
N ALA A 76 0.58 8.33 -44.32
CA ALA A 76 1.30 9.17 -43.36
C ALA A 76 0.57 9.45 -42.03
N CYS A 77 -0.32 8.55 -41.60
CA CYS A 77 -1.07 8.73 -40.35
C CYS A 77 -0.25 8.47 -39.07
N ASN A 78 0.96 7.91 -39.20
CA ASN A 78 1.78 7.43 -38.09
C ASN A 78 2.72 8.50 -37.52
N ALA A 79 2.25 9.75 -37.37
CA ALA A 79 3.05 10.82 -36.79
C ALA A 79 3.21 10.68 -35.27
N ASP A 80 4.20 11.35 -34.68
CA ASP A 80 4.46 11.40 -33.24
C ASP A 80 3.20 11.80 -32.45
N THR A 81 2.49 12.84 -32.92
CA THR A 81 1.25 13.33 -32.31
C THR A 81 0.14 12.28 -32.30
N PHE A 82 0.09 11.42 -33.32
CA PHE A 82 -0.83 10.29 -33.34
C PHE A 82 -0.50 9.32 -32.20
N PHE A 83 0.77 8.93 -32.04
CA PHE A 83 1.19 8.03 -30.95
C PHE A 83 0.92 8.62 -29.56
N GLU A 84 1.26 9.89 -29.34
CA GLU A 84 1.07 10.57 -28.05
C GLU A 84 -0.41 10.67 -27.65
N SER A 85 -1.30 10.76 -28.63
CA SER A 85 -2.75 10.75 -28.40
C SER A 85 -3.33 9.37 -28.07
N GLN A 86 -2.56 8.29 -28.25
CA GLN A 86 -3.06 6.94 -28.01
C GLN A 86 -3.10 6.60 -26.53
N LEU A 87 -4.15 5.86 -26.16
CA LEU A 87 -4.30 5.37 -24.80
C LEU A 87 -3.51 4.07 -24.60
N PHE A 88 -2.37 4.17 -23.91
CA PHE A 88 -1.68 3.00 -23.36
C PHE A 88 -1.97 2.89 -21.86
N CYS A 89 -2.14 1.67 -21.35
CA CYS A 89 -2.41 1.41 -19.92
C CYS A 89 -1.20 0.75 -19.26
N TRP A 90 -1.09 0.83 -17.94
CA TRP A 90 -0.28 -0.12 -17.20
C TRP A 90 -0.89 -1.53 -17.29
N GLU A 91 -0.05 -2.54 -17.46
CA GLU A 91 -0.41 -3.94 -17.48
C GLU A 91 0.31 -4.67 -16.33
N LYS A 92 -0.46 -5.35 -15.49
CA LYS A 92 0.03 -6.13 -14.35
C LYS A 92 -0.92 -7.28 -14.09
N GLU A 93 -0.37 -8.49 -14.03
CA GLU A 93 -1.08 -9.69 -13.55
C GLU A 93 -0.92 -9.81 -12.04
N PHE A 94 -1.86 -10.50 -11.37
CA PHE A 94 -1.92 -10.58 -9.91
C PHE A 94 -0.66 -11.18 -9.27
N ASN A 95 0.05 -12.06 -9.98
CA ASN A 95 1.26 -12.75 -9.54
C ASN A 95 2.55 -11.98 -9.88
N LYS A 96 2.46 -10.84 -10.57
CA LYS A 96 3.63 -10.05 -10.94
C LYS A 96 3.88 -8.93 -9.96
N TRP A 97 5.15 -8.75 -9.63
CA TRP A 97 5.58 -7.71 -8.69
C TRP A 97 5.42 -6.29 -9.27
N ALA A 98 5.90 -6.09 -10.49
CA ALA A 98 5.93 -4.79 -11.15
C ALA A 98 4.95 -4.72 -12.32
N ALA A 99 4.37 -3.53 -12.51
CA ALA A 99 3.59 -3.21 -13.70
C ALA A 99 4.53 -2.93 -14.88
N THR A 100 4.06 -3.20 -16.09
CA THR A 100 4.75 -2.85 -17.34
C THR A 100 3.87 -1.93 -18.18
N LYS A 101 4.48 -1.07 -19.00
CA LYS A 101 3.71 -0.27 -19.97
C LYS A 101 3.04 -1.23 -20.96
N GLY A 102 1.76 -1.01 -21.20
CA GLY A 102 1.00 -1.75 -22.20
C GLY A 102 1.58 -1.53 -23.58
N LYS A 103 1.79 -2.63 -24.31
CA LYS A 103 2.47 -2.62 -25.62
C LYS A 103 1.54 -2.23 -26.77
N LYS A 104 0.23 -2.40 -26.59
CA LYS A 104 -0.79 -2.09 -27.59
C LYS A 104 -1.68 -0.96 -27.12
N VAL A 105 -2.22 -0.23 -28.07
CA VAL A 105 -3.25 0.78 -27.83
C VAL A 105 -4.48 0.11 -27.21
N CYS A 106 -5.02 0.74 -26.18
CA CYS A 106 -6.25 0.31 -25.55
C CYS A 106 -7.46 0.83 -26.34
N GLU A 107 -7.87 0.07 -27.37
CA GLU A 107 -9.01 0.41 -28.25
C GLU A 107 -10.34 0.53 -27.48
N LYS A 108 -10.45 -0.09 -26.30
CA LYS A 108 -11.62 0.02 -25.43
C LYS A 108 -11.79 1.42 -24.82
N GLY A 109 -10.77 2.28 -24.87
CA GLY A 109 -10.83 3.68 -24.41
C GLY A 109 -10.75 3.90 -22.90
N PHE A 110 -10.51 2.85 -22.11
CA PHE A 110 -10.40 2.93 -20.66
C PHE A 110 -9.30 2.02 -20.16
N CYS A 111 -8.54 2.46 -19.16
CA CYS A 111 -7.66 1.63 -18.37
C CYS A 111 -8.34 1.30 -17.04
N PHE A 112 -8.00 0.15 -16.45
CA PHE A 112 -8.48 -0.23 -15.12
C PHE A 112 -7.34 -0.63 -14.20
N VAL A 113 -7.57 -0.45 -12.89
CA VAL A 113 -6.78 -1.03 -11.81
C VAL A 113 -7.72 -1.56 -10.74
N GLY A 114 -7.45 -2.75 -10.20
CA GLY A 114 -8.31 -3.38 -9.20
C GLY A 114 -7.58 -4.50 -8.46
N ILE A 115 -8.24 -5.05 -7.44
CA ILE A 115 -7.73 -6.18 -6.66
C ILE A 115 -8.46 -7.44 -7.10
N ASN A 116 -7.73 -8.51 -7.39
CA ASN A 116 -8.34 -9.80 -7.70
C ASN A 116 -9.05 -10.37 -6.45
N LYS A 117 -10.34 -10.73 -6.59
CA LYS A 117 -11.16 -11.28 -5.51
C LYS A 117 -10.56 -12.55 -4.88
N LYS A 118 -10.01 -13.44 -5.71
CA LYS A 118 -9.53 -14.77 -5.31
C LYS A 118 -8.07 -14.73 -4.87
N GLU A 119 -7.22 -14.20 -5.73
CA GLU A 119 -5.76 -14.22 -5.56
C GLU A 119 -5.25 -13.09 -4.66
N LYS A 120 -6.11 -12.09 -4.37
CA LYS A 120 -5.77 -10.90 -3.58
C LYS A 120 -4.54 -10.15 -4.12
N GLY A 121 -4.30 -10.18 -5.42
CA GLY A 121 -3.24 -9.40 -6.09
C GLY A 121 -3.80 -8.20 -6.86
N ILE A 122 -2.99 -7.18 -7.07
CA ILE A 122 -3.34 -6.01 -7.89
C ILE A 122 -3.27 -6.40 -9.38
N ILE A 123 -4.30 -6.06 -10.14
CA ILE A 123 -4.39 -6.24 -11.59
C ILE A 123 -4.56 -4.88 -12.26
N GLN A 124 -3.81 -4.66 -13.34
CA GLN A 124 -3.89 -3.47 -14.18
C GLN A 124 -4.02 -3.88 -15.64
N GLY A 125 -4.82 -3.16 -16.43
CA GLY A 125 -4.89 -3.41 -17.86
C GLY A 125 -5.85 -2.51 -18.63
N CYS A 126 -6.09 -2.89 -19.88
CA CYS A 126 -7.03 -2.23 -20.78
C CYS A 126 -8.46 -2.75 -20.60
N GLY A 127 -9.42 -1.82 -20.53
CA GLY A 127 -10.85 -2.07 -20.39
C GLY A 127 -11.48 -1.32 -19.23
N LYS A 128 -12.74 -1.66 -18.95
CA LYS A 128 -13.51 -1.11 -17.83
C LYS A 128 -13.68 -2.14 -16.73
N CYS A 129 -13.75 -1.69 -15.49
CA CYS A 129 -14.10 -2.49 -14.31
C CYS A 129 -15.43 -3.25 -14.47
N SER A 130 -16.42 -2.65 -15.14
CA SER A 130 -17.73 -3.30 -15.37
C SER A 130 -17.62 -4.59 -16.20
N GLY A 131 -16.56 -4.74 -17.00
CA GLY A 131 -16.26 -5.96 -17.74
C GLY A 131 -15.36 -6.95 -16.98
N GLN A 132 -15.03 -6.68 -15.72
CA GLN A 132 -14.07 -7.44 -14.91
C GLN A 132 -14.74 -7.95 -13.62
N HIS A 133 -15.54 -9.01 -13.73
CA HIS A 133 -16.35 -9.53 -12.61
C HIS A 133 -15.54 -10.04 -11.40
N ASN A 134 -14.27 -10.37 -11.60
CA ASN A 134 -13.37 -10.94 -10.58
C ASN A 134 -12.56 -9.88 -9.82
N LEU A 135 -12.90 -8.59 -9.93
CA LEU A 135 -12.17 -7.50 -9.28
C LEU A 135 -12.99 -6.84 -8.16
N ASP A 136 -12.30 -6.51 -7.07
CA ASP A 136 -12.71 -5.61 -5.99
C ASP A 136 -11.96 -4.27 -6.09
N LYS A 137 -12.54 -3.23 -5.49
CA LYS A 137 -11.96 -1.87 -5.41
C LYS A 137 -11.44 -1.36 -6.77
N CYS A 138 -12.20 -1.60 -7.83
CA CYS A 138 -11.75 -1.33 -9.18
C CYS A 138 -12.01 0.13 -9.59
N PHE A 139 -11.02 0.76 -10.24
CA PHE A 139 -11.10 2.13 -10.76
C PHE A 139 -10.84 2.16 -12.26
N ASN A 140 -11.57 3.02 -12.96
CA ASN A 140 -11.38 3.31 -14.37
C ASN A 140 -10.74 4.68 -14.55
N CYS A 141 -10.00 4.84 -15.66
CA CYS A 141 -9.51 6.14 -16.11
C CYS A 141 -9.25 6.11 -17.63
N SER A 142 -9.08 7.27 -18.25
CA SER A 142 -9.05 7.41 -19.72
C SER A 142 -7.88 8.23 -20.26
N THR A 143 -6.85 8.47 -19.45
CA THR A 143 -5.61 9.12 -19.89
C THR A 143 -4.46 8.10 -19.96
N PRO A 144 -3.41 8.32 -20.77
CA PRO A 144 -2.29 7.39 -20.86
C PRO A 144 -1.68 7.08 -19.49
N LEU A 145 -1.45 5.79 -19.21
CA LEU A 145 -0.80 5.27 -18.00
C LEU A 145 -1.47 5.73 -16.68
N CYS A 146 -2.77 6.01 -16.71
CA CYS A 146 -3.51 6.58 -15.59
C CYS A 146 -3.86 5.58 -14.48
N ASN A 147 -3.87 4.28 -14.79
CA ASN A 147 -4.34 3.21 -13.93
C ASN A 147 -3.28 2.77 -12.91
N ASP A 148 -2.65 3.72 -12.26
CA ASP A 148 -1.62 3.51 -11.24
C ASP A 148 -2.21 2.88 -9.96
N GLU A 149 -1.44 2.01 -9.29
CA GLU A 149 -1.90 1.33 -8.07
C GLU A 149 -2.21 2.30 -6.91
N THR A 150 -1.65 3.50 -6.92
CA THR A 150 -1.95 4.57 -5.95
C THR A 150 -3.42 5.00 -5.96
N LYS A 151 -4.17 4.70 -7.03
CA LYS A 151 -5.61 4.95 -7.11
C LYS A 151 -6.43 4.03 -6.21
N LEU A 152 -5.89 2.88 -5.82
CA LEU A 152 -6.57 1.97 -4.90
C LEU A 152 -6.53 2.56 -3.47
N PRO A 153 -7.65 2.58 -2.74
CA PRO A 153 -7.68 3.13 -1.39
C PRO A 153 -6.81 2.29 -0.44
N GLN A 154 -6.25 2.96 0.56
CA GLN A 154 -5.56 2.33 1.68
C GLN A 154 -6.26 2.73 2.96
N ILE A 155 -6.34 1.80 3.89
CA ILE A 155 -6.74 2.10 5.26
C ILE A 155 -5.50 2.28 6.15
N LYS A 156 -5.70 2.93 7.28
CA LYS A 156 -4.73 2.98 8.39
C LYS A 156 -5.25 2.11 9.53
N CYS A 157 -4.36 1.41 10.22
CA CYS A 157 -4.66 0.70 11.45
C CYS A 157 -3.77 1.21 12.58
N TYR A 158 -4.18 1.01 13.83
CA TYR A 158 -3.25 1.10 14.94
C TYR A 158 -2.25 -0.06 14.86
N GLN A 159 -0.99 0.24 15.15
CA GLN A 159 0.07 -0.72 15.38
C GLN A 159 0.77 -0.43 16.72
N LEU A 160 0.82 -1.43 17.59
CA LEU A 160 1.56 -1.32 18.85
C LEU A 160 3.05 -1.50 18.60
N THR A 161 3.85 -0.56 19.11
CA THR A 161 5.31 -0.63 19.01
C THR A 161 5.87 -1.32 20.25
N TYR A 162 6.52 -2.49 20.09
CA TYR A 162 7.03 -3.30 21.20
C TYR A 162 8.19 -2.68 22.00
N ASN A 163 8.82 -1.61 21.48
CA ASN A 163 10.13 -1.17 21.96
C ASN A 163 10.10 -0.08 23.04
N GLN A 164 8.93 0.40 23.47
CA GLN A 164 8.81 1.43 24.51
C GLN A 164 7.59 1.13 25.39
N GLN A 165 7.81 1.04 26.71
CA GLN A 165 6.74 1.07 27.70
C GLN A 165 6.53 2.51 28.18
N PRO A 166 5.27 2.99 28.30
CA PRO A 166 4.03 2.29 27.95
C PRO A 166 3.89 2.10 26.43
N TYR A 167 3.28 0.98 26.02
CA TYR A 167 3.08 0.69 24.60
C TYR A 167 2.27 1.81 23.94
N VAL A 168 2.83 2.42 22.91
CA VAL A 168 2.17 3.49 22.15
C VAL A 168 1.60 2.92 20.86
N ALA A 169 0.29 3.05 20.69
CA ALA A 169 -0.38 2.77 19.43
C ALA A 169 -0.05 3.88 18.41
N LYS A 170 0.44 3.49 17.23
CA LYS A 170 0.73 4.41 16.13
C LYS A 170 -0.14 4.07 14.94
N ALA A 171 -0.64 5.10 14.26
CA ALA A 171 -1.32 4.93 12.98
C ALA A 171 -0.31 4.45 11.92
N LYS A 172 -0.63 3.35 11.24
CA LYS A 172 0.16 2.80 10.13
C LYS A 172 -0.73 2.52 8.93
N THR A 173 -0.30 2.99 7.78
CA THR A 173 -0.94 2.68 6.50
C THR A 173 -0.74 1.22 6.13
N CYS A 174 -1.83 0.52 5.78
CA CYS A 174 -1.79 -0.87 5.36
C CYS A 174 -1.43 -1.03 3.88
N ASN A 175 -1.05 -2.24 3.50
CA ASN A 175 -0.91 -2.60 2.10
C ASN A 175 -2.27 -2.40 1.39
N ARG A 176 -2.26 -1.93 0.13
CA ARG A 176 -3.48 -1.64 -0.67
C ARG A 176 -4.44 -2.81 -0.79
N ILE A 177 -3.91 -4.02 -0.73
CA ILE A 177 -4.70 -5.25 -0.79
C ILE A 177 -5.50 -5.46 0.51
N ILE A 178 -4.96 -5.00 1.63
CA ILE A 178 -5.53 -5.19 2.98
C ILE A 178 -6.50 -4.04 3.28
N ASP A 179 -7.73 -4.40 3.65
CA ASP A 179 -8.78 -3.48 4.08
C ASP A 179 -9.36 -3.81 5.45
N SER A 180 -8.61 -4.58 6.23
CA SER A 180 -8.98 -4.92 7.60
C SER A 180 -7.88 -4.50 8.58
N CYS A 181 -8.29 -4.27 9.81
CA CYS A 181 -7.43 -4.16 10.97
C CYS A 181 -7.84 -5.23 11.97
N TYR A 182 -6.89 -5.71 12.77
CA TYR A 182 -7.22 -6.55 13.92
C TYR A 182 -6.65 -5.98 15.20
N ILE A 183 -7.31 -6.34 16.29
CA ILE A 183 -6.79 -6.25 17.65
C ILE A 183 -6.93 -7.59 18.35
N ALA A 184 -5.91 -8.02 19.05
CA ALA A 184 -5.87 -9.29 19.76
C ALA A 184 -5.23 -9.17 21.13
N ARG A 185 -5.48 -10.14 22.01
CA ARG A 185 -4.67 -10.40 23.19
C ARG A 185 -3.90 -11.71 23.04
N ASP A 186 -2.62 -11.67 23.37
CA ASP A 186 -1.82 -12.88 23.48
C ASP A 186 -2.13 -13.66 24.78
N VAL A 187 -1.46 -14.81 24.97
CA VAL A 187 -1.64 -15.67 26.14
C VAL A 187 -1.20 -15.01 27.46
N LEU A 188 -0.44 -13.91 27.39
CA LEU A 188 -0.01 -13.10 28.51
C LEU A 188 -0.89 -11.85 28.68
N TRP A 189 -2.05 -11.78 28.02
CA TRP A 189 -2.99 -10.67 28.03
C TRP A 189 -2.45 -9.34 27.48
N ARG A 190 -1.36 -9.37 26.71
CA ARG A 190 -0.81 -8.20 26.03
C ARG A 190 -1.57 -7.94 24.74
N ALA A 191 -1.92 -6.68 24.51
CA ALA A 191 -2.60 -6.28 23.28
C ALA A 191 -1.62 -6.32 22.08
N GLU A 192 -2.13 -6.76 20.93
CA GLU A 192 -1.49 -6.65 19.62
C GLU A 192 -2.48 -5.98 18.66
N GLN A 193 -2.04 -4.95 17.94
CA GLN A 193 -2.83 -4.23 16.93
C GLN A 193 -2.05 -4.24 15.62
N ASN A 194 -2.70 -4.56 14.50
CA ASN A 194 -2.06 -4.50 13.18
C ASN A 194 -3.07 -4.46 12.02
N CYS A 195 -2.55 -4.33 10.80
CA CYS A 195 -3.30 -4.54 9.57
C CYS A 195 -3.60 -6.03 9.36
N GLY A 196 -4.78 -6.33 8.81
CA GLY A 196 -5.19 -7.66 8.39
C GLY A 196 -6.31 -8.24 9.24
N GLU A 197 -6.63 -9.50 8.94
CA GLU A 197 -7.57 -10.30 9.71
C GLU A 197 -6.88 -10.92 10.93
N CYS A 198 -7.69 -11.30 11.93
CA CYS A 198 -7.26 -12.02 13.11
C CYS A 198 -6.39 -13.25 12.79
N PRO A 199 -5.13 -13.27 13.25
CA PRO A 199 -4.29 -14.45 13.14
C PRO A 199 -4.87 -15.65 13.92
N PRO A 200 -4.86 -16.88 13.39
CA PRO A 200 -5.45 -18.06 14.05
C PRO A 200 -4.88 -18.39 15.43
N LYS A 201 -3.66 -17.90 15.74
CA LYS A 201 -3.00 -18.10 17.03
C LYS A 201 -3.68 -17.35 18.19
N PHE A 202 -4.51 -16.35 17.92
CA PHE A 202 -5.16 -15.55 18.95
C PHE A 202 -6.58 -16.04 19.22
N LYS A 203 -6.85 -16.43 20.47
CA LYS A 203 -8.22 -16.79 20.93
C LYS A 203 -9.10 -15.55 21.16
N ASN A 204 -8.49 -14.46 21.64
CA ASN A 204 -9.16 -13.19 21.90
C ASN A 204 -8.75 -12.20 20.82
N CYS A 205 -9.49 -12.17 19.71
CA CYS A 205 -9.19 -11.28 18.59
C CYS A 205 -10.46 -10.76 17.92
N VAL A 206 -10.44 -9.50 17.52
CA VAL A 206 -11.51 -8.82 16.78
C VAL A 206 -10.92 -8.21 15.51
N THR A 207 -11.55 -8.50 14.37
CA THR A 207 -11.28 -7.86 13.09
C THR A 207 -12.31 -6.78 12.82
N CYS A 208 -11.90 -5.65 12.27
CA CYS A 208 -12.76 -4.59 11.76
C CYS A 208 -12.34 -4.22 10.33
N ASN A 209 -13.31 -3.90 9.47
CA ASN A 209 -13.10 -3.76 8.02
C ASN A 209 -13.42 -2.35 7.52
N HIS A 210 -12.75 -1.97 6.42
CA HIS A 210 -13.00 -0.79 5.59
C HIS A 210 -13.03 0.57 6.33
N THR A 211 -12.48 0.63 7.54
CA THR A 211 -12.54 1.81 8.40
C THR A 211 -11.15 2.11 8.96
N ASP A 212 -10.73 3.36 8.89
CA ASP A 212 -9.46 3.81 9.44
C ASP A 212 -9.45 3.69 10.96
N LEU A 213 -8.34 3.20 11.50
CA LEU A 213 -8.01 3.14 12.92
C LEU A 213 -9.06 2.42 13.77
N CYS A 214 -9.79 1.47 13.18
CA CYS A 214 -10.94 0.83 13.83
C CYS A 214 -10.55 -0.16 14.94
N ASN A 215 -9.30 -0.59 15.02
CA ASN A 215 -8.86 -1.67 15.90
C ASN A 215 -8.50 -1.18 17.31
N GLU A 216 -9.41 -0.48 17.99
CA GLU A 216 -9.21 0.05 19.35
C GLU A 216 -9.26 -1.02 20.46
N ASP A 217 -8.58 -0.78 21.60
CA ASP A 217 -8.56 -1.70 22.77
C ASP A 217 -9.93 -1.94 23.39
N SER A 218 -10.86 -0.99 23.22
CA SER A 218 -12.25 -1.08 23.65
C SER A 218 -13.03 -2.23 23.01
N LEU A 219 -12.56 -2.77 21.89
CA LEU A 219 -13.20 -3.89 21.20
C LEU A 219 -12.93 -5.25 21.85
N LEU A 220 -11.91 -5.35 22.71
CA LEU A 220 -11.59 -6.60 23.39
C LEU A 220 -12.45 -6.77 24.66
N PRO A 221 -12.99 -7.97 24.93
CA PRO A 221 -13.78 -8.21 26.12
C PRO A 221 -12.95 -7.96 27.38
N VAL A 222 -13.53 -7.22 28.34
CA VAL A 222 -12.93 -6.99 29.65
C VAL A 222 -12.87 -8.32 30.38
N SER A 223 -11.69 -8.72 30.86
CA SER A 223 -11.54 -9.91 31.69
C SER A 223 -12.30 -9.71 32.99
N THR A 224 -13.49 -10.29 33.11
CA THR A 224 -14.17 -10.43 34.40
C THR A 224 -13.49 -11.54 35.19
N THR A 225 -12.34 -11.23 35.81
CA THR A 225 -11.96 -11.95 37.02
C THR A 225 -12.94 -11.52 38.10
N THR A 226 -14.06 -12.23 38.19
CA THR A 226 -14.91 -12.25 39.37
C THR A 226 -13.99 -12.56 40.55
N THR A 227 -13.68 -11.53 41.32
CA THR A 227 -13.07 -11.73 42.63
C THR A 227 -14.19 -12.31 43.46
N GLU A 228 -14.32 -13.65 43.49
CA GLU A 228 -15.05 -14.32 44.56
C GLU A 228 -14.27 -14.04 45.84
N THR A 229 -14.53 -12.88 46.43
CA THR A 229 -14.16 -12.61 47.81
C THR A 229 -15.00 -13.56 48.65
N LYS A 230 -14.46 -14.75 48.93
CA LYS A 230 -14.90 -15.56 50.07
C LYS A 230 -14.60 -14.77 51.35
N THR A 231 -15.50 -13.87 51.72
CA THR A 231 -15.55 -13.34 53.08
C THR A 231 -16.16 -14.42 53.96
N ASN A 232 -15.30 -15.24 54.56
CA ASN A 232 -15.62 -15.94 55.79
C ASN A 232 -15.94 -14.87 56.84
N SER A 233 -17.23 -14.61 57.06
CA SER A 233 -17.73 -13.76 58.12
C SER A 233 -18.65 -14.57 59.01
N TRP A 234 -18.08 -14.98 60.13
CA TRP A 234 -18.72 -15.38 61.39
C TRP A 234 -20.11 -14.74 61.56
N ILE A 235 -21.15 -15.56 61.65
CA ILE A 235 -22.49 -15.14 62.06
C ILE A 235 -22.58 -15.36 63.56
N SER A 236 -22.33 -14.30 64.34
CA SER A 236 -22.86 -14.18 65.70
C SER A 236 -24.25 -13.56 65.60
N SER A 237 -25.24 -14.29 66.09
CA SER A 237 -26.64 -13.93 66.16
C SER A 237 -26.89 -12.75 67.10
N THR A 238 -27.50 -11.68 66.60
CA THR A 238 -28.35 -10.81 67.43
C THR A 238 -29.47 -10.19 66.59
N THR A 239 -30.69 -10.60 66.88
CA THR A 239 -31.96 -10.06 66.38
C THR A 239 -32.20 -8.69 67.01
N THR A 240 -32.65 -7.67 66.25
CA THR A 240 -33.69 -6.69 66.67
C THR A 240 -34.13 -5.77 65.50
N LYS A 241 -35.41 -5.93 65.13
CA LYS A 241 -36.45 -4.97 64.67
C LYS A 241 -36.16 -3.84 63.66
N VAL A 242 -36.82 -4.02 62.51
CA VAL A 242 -37.51 -3.06 61.61
C VAL A 242 -37.66 -1.61 62.09
N SER A 243 -37.23 -0.65 61.25
CA SER A 243 -38.07 0.50 60.87
C SER A 243 -37.71 1.01 59.48
N VAL A 244 -38.73 1.15 58.63
CA VAL A 244 -38.67 1.75 57.29
C VAL A 244 -38.74 3.26 57.44
N LYS A 245 -37.82 4.00 56.81
CA LYS A 245 -38.05 5.42 56.48
C LYS A 245 -37.50 5.75 55.10
N LYS A 246 -38.38 6.31 54.29
CA LYS A 246 -38.24 6.76 52.89
C LYS A 246 -37.92 8.26 52.88
N GLU A 247 -37.45 8.75 51.72
CA GLU A 247 -37.10 10.15 51.34
C GLU A 247 -35.66 10.58 51.65
N SER A 248 -34.97 11.39 50.84
CA SER A 248 -35.26 12.03 49.55
C SER A 248 -33.95 12.53 48.91
N THR A 249 -34.02 12.76 47.61
CA THR A 249 -33.01 13.28 46.67
C THR A 249 -32.30 14.55 47.14
N THR A 250 -31.00 14.70 46.83
CA THR A 250 -30.38 16.03 46.64
C THR A 250 -29.13 15.97 45.77
N LEU A 251 -29.09 16.87 44.78
CA LEU A 251 -27.96 17.23 43.92
C LEU A 251 -26.77 17.74 44.74
N ILE A 252 -25.55 17.33 44.39
CA ILE A 252 -24.33 18.12 44.69
C ILE A 252 -23.41 18.18 43.45
N LYS A 253 -23.23 19.39 42.94
CA LYS A 253 -22.11 19.82 42.08
C LYS A 253 -20.83 19.86 42.92
N GLY A 254 -19.72 19.35 42.39
CA GLY A 254 -18.38 19.58 42.94
C GLY A 254 -17.33 19.50 41.82
N THR A 255 -16.86 20.63 41.30
CA THR A 255 -15.61 21.34 41.64
C THR A 255 -14.36 20.71 41.04
N THR A 256 -13.81 21.42 40.05
CA THR A 256 -12.54 21.21 39.37
C THR A 256 -11.37 21.45 40.34
N HIS A 257 -10.53 20.43 40.57
CA HIS A 257 -9.23 20.59 41.23
C HIS A 257 -8.09 20.52 40.21
N ARG A 258 -7.39 21.65 40.05
CA ARG A 258 -6.03 21.72 39.50
C ARG A 258 -5.05 21.18 40.54
N PHE A 259 -4.08 20.40 40.08
CA PHE A 259 -2.86 20.03 40.82
C PHE A 259 -1.65 20.11 39.86
N PRO A 260 -0.42 20.24 40.38
CA PRO A 260 0.49 21.31 39.99
C PRO A 260 1.61 20.83 39.07
N GLN A 261 2.12 21.77 38.30
CA GLN A 261 3.32 21.67 37.49
C GLN A 261 4.54 21.44 38.40
N LYS A 262 5.24 20.29 38.25
CA LYS A 262 6.52 20.04 38.92
C LYS A 262 7.70 20.21 37.97
N SER A 263 8.70 20.90 38.51
CA SER A 263 9.88 21.47 37.88
C SER A 263 10.95 20.43 37.54
N SER A 264 11.67 20.73 36.45
CA SER A 264 12.80 20.02 35.86
C SER A 264 14.11 20.28 36.63
N ALA A 265 14.39 19.48 37.66
CA ALA A 265 15.69 19.51 38.33
C ALA A 265 16.03 18.22 39.11
N GLN A 266 15.89 17.03 38.51
CA GLN A 266 16.51 15.80 39.05
C GLN A 266 17.04 14.80 38.01
N ILE A 267 17.07 15.13 36.71
CA ILE A 267 17.43 14.17 35.65
C ILE A 267 18.94 14.09 35.34
N ASN A 268 19.79 14.95 35.92
CA ASN A 268 21.21 15.00 35.55
C ASN A 268 22.17 14.14 36.39
N LYS A 269 21.71 13.41 37.43
CA LYS A 269 22.63 12.58 38.23
C LYS A 269 22.80 11.14 37.70
N HIS A 270 21.82 10.58 37.00
CA HIS A 270 21.90 9.21 36.46
C HIS A 270 22.61 9.11 35.10
N LYS A 271 22.61 10.16 34.28
CA LYS A 271 23.32 10.15 32.99
C LYS A 271 24.85 10.12 33.13
N ASN A 272 25.40 10.76 34.16
CA ASN A 272 26.85 10.79 34.39
C ASN A 272 27.42 9.45 34.88
N ILE A 273 26.64 8.63 35.60
CA ILE A 273 27.12 7.33 36.10
C ILE A 273 27.22 6.29 34.97
N MET A 274 26.26 6.29 34.04
CA MET A 274 26.30 5.38 32.88
C MET A 274 27.44 5.72 31.91
N MET A 275 27.77 7.00 31.73
CA MET A 275 28.84 7.43 30.83
C MET A 275 30.24 7.04 31.35
N ILE A 276 30.43 7.05 32.67
CA ILE A 276 31.69 6.63 33.31
C ILE A 276 31.90 5.11 33.17
N LEU A 277 30.83 4.30 33.33
CA LEU A 277 30.88 2.84 33.17
C LEU A 277 31.20 2.40 31.75
N THR A 278 30.71 3.12 30.73
CA THR A 278 31.05 2.84 29.34
C THR A 278 32.51 3.18 29.00
N LEU A 279 33.06 4.23 29.60
CA LEU A 279 34.46 4.64 29.36
C LEU A 279 35.46 3.69 30.01
N THR A 280 35.18 3.18 31.22
CA THR A 280 36.04 2.18 31.87
C THR A 280 36.01 0.82 31.16
N LEU A 281 34.86 0.41 30.62
CA LEU A 281 34.75 -0.81 29.79
C LEU A 281 35.52 -0.69 28.47
N ILE A 282 35.49 0.47 27.82
CA ILE A 282 36.23 0.68 26.57
C ILE A 282 37.74 0.67 26.81
N ILE A 283 38.22 1.27 27.90
CA ILE A 283 39.65 1.27 28.26
C ILE A 283 40.14 -0.15 28.58
N TYR A 284 39.33 -0.98 29.25
CA TYR A 284 39.66 -2.37 29.56
C TYR A 284 39.78 -3.28 28.34
N TYR A 285 39.14 -2.92 27.21
CA TYR A 285 39.21 -3.71 25.97
C TYR A 285 40.28 -3.23 24.99
N ILE A 286 40.92 -2.08 25.25
CA ILE A 286 41.93 -1.48 24.37
C ILE A 286 43.36 -1.71 24.88
N PHE A 287 43.55 -2.10 26.15
CA PHE A 287 44.82 -2.52 26.75
C PHE A 287 44.76 -3.97 27.19
#